data_AF-A0A967LC20-F1
#
_entry.id   AF-A0A967LC20-F1
#
_cell.length_a   1.000
_cell.length_b   1.000
_cell.length_c   1.000
_cell.angle_alpha   90.00
_cell.angle_beta   90.00
_cell.angle_gamma   90.00
#
_symmetry.space_group_name_H-M   'P 1'
#
loop_
_entity.id
_entity.type
_entity.pdbx_description
1 polymer ?
#
loop_
_entity_poly.entity_id
_entity_poly.type
_entity_poly.pdbx_seq_one_letter_code
_entity_poly.pdbx_strand_id
1 'polypeptide(L)' 'MENQDYNYAIVRSFITWSILWGLVAVLVGVLISFQLVNPDLNFAPYLTYGRLRPLHTNAGIFGWG' A
#
# COMPACT_ATOMS: atom_id res chain seq x y z
N MET A 1 21.90 -38.29 7.02
CA MET A 1 22.06 -36.85 7.22
C MET A 1 20.67 -36.26 7.11
N GLU A 2 20.10 -35.78 8.20
CA GLU A 2 18.77 -35.14 8.19
C GLU A 2 18.88 -33.87 7.34
N ASN A 3 18.12 -33.77 6.25
CA ASN A 3 18.04 -32.52 5.49
C ASN A 3 17.07 -31.59 6.24
N GLN A 4 17.61 -30.55 6.88
CA GLN A 4 16.76 -29.44 7.36
C GLN A 4 16.39 -28.56 6.17
N ASP A 5 15.23 -28.80 5.58
CA ASP A 5 14.66 -27.92 4.56
C ASP A 5 14.04 -26.67 5.22
N TYR A 6 14.34 -25.49 4.68
CA TYR A 6 13.74 -24.24 5.14
C TYR A 6 12.25 -24.16 4.76
N ASN A 7 11.41 -23.69 5.69
CA ASN A 7 10.00 -23.42 5.39
C ASN A 7 9.85 -22.07 4.65
N TYR A 8 9.67 -22.15 3.33
CA TYR A 8 9.48 -20.97 2.47
C TYR A 8 8.01 -20.53 2.31
N ALA A 9 7.03 -21.24 2.87
CA ALA A 9 5.61 -20.93 2.66
C ALA A 9 5.26 -19.53 3.20
N ILE A 10 5.77 -19.18 4.38
CA ILE A 10 5.56 -17.87 5.00
C ILE A 10 6.25 -16.77 4.21
N VAL A 11 7.52 -16.99 3.83
CA VAL A 11 8.31 -16.03 3.04
C VAL A 11 7.61 -15.72 1.72
N ARG A 12 7.17 -16.75 0.99
CA ARG A 12 6.43 -16.57 -0.27
C ARG A 12 5.14 -15.77 -0.06
N SER A 13 4.41 -16.05 1.02
CA SER A 13 3.18 -15.34 1.35
C SER A 13 3.43 -13.85 1.62
N PHE A 14 4.45 -13.51 2.40
CA PHE A 14 4.82 -12.11 2.68
C PHE A 14 5.27 -11.37 1.43
N ILE A 15 6.05 -12.00 0.55
CA ILE A 15 6.44 -11.39 -0.74
C ILE A 15 5.21 -11.08 -1.59
N THR A 16 4.26 -12.01 -1.69
CA THR A 16 3.01 -11.78 -2.43
C THR A 16 2.21 -10.62 -1.84
N TRP A 17 2.07 -10.56 -0.51
CA TRP A 17 1.38 -9.46 0.17
C TRP A 17 2.10 -8.11 0.05
N SER A 18 3.42 -8.10 0.12
CA SER A 18 4.25 -6.90 -0.05
C SER A 18 4.06 -6.29 -1.44
N ILE A 19 4.03 -7.11 -2.50
CA ILE A 19 3.75 -6.64 -3.87
C ILE A 19 2.34 -6.04 -3.98
N LEU A 20 1.34 -6.68 -3.38
CA LEU A 20 -0.04 -6.19 -3.37
C LEU A 20 -0.16 -4.83 -2.69
N TRP A 21 0.42 -4.69 -1.50
CA TRP A 21 0.42 -3.42 -0.77
C TRP A 21 1.26 -2.34 -1.44
N GLY A 22 2.39 -2.70 -2.08
CA GLY A 22 3.18 -1.79 -2.89
C GLY A 22 2.37 -1.19 -4.05
N LEU A 23 1.57 -2.01 -4.73
CA LEU A 23 0.65 -1.53 -5.77
C LEU A 23 -0.39 -0.56 -5.18
N VAL A 24 -1.04 -0.92 -4.06
CA VAL A 24 -2.04 -0.07 -3.40
C VAL A 24 -1.43 1.27 -2.96
N ALA A 25 -0.24 1.25 -2.35
CA ALA A 25 0.44 2.46 -1.91
C ALA A 25 0.72 3.41 -3.06
N VAL A 26 1.24 2.91 -4.19
CA VAL A 26 1.51 3.73 -5.39
C VAL A 26 0.23 4.30 -5.99
N LEU A 27 -0.82 3.49 -6.14
CA LEU A 27 -2.10 3.94 -6.71
C LEU A 27 -2.75 5.04 -5.85
N VAL A 28 -2.80 4.88 -4.54
CA VAL A 28 -3.33 5.91 -3.63
C VAL A 28 -2.44 7.15 -3.67
N GLY A 29 -1.11 6.99 -3.75
CA GLY A 29 -0.15 8.09 -3.90
C GLY A 29 -0.38 8.94 -5.15
N VAL A 30 -0.64 8.29 -6.29
CA VAL A 30 -0.99 8.97 -7.54
C VAL A 30 -2.32 9.70 -7.41
N LEU A 31 -3.33 9.08 -6.80
CA LEU A 31 -4.64 9.70 -6.58
C LEU A 31 -4.54 10.97 -5.72
N ILE A 32 -3.84 10.92 -4.58
CA ILE A 32 -3.66 12.12 -3.73
C ILE A 32 -2.81 13.20 -4.40
N SER A 33 -1.90 12.82 -5.30
CA SER A 33 -1.12 13.78 -6.10
C SER A 33 -2.03 14.57 -7.05
N PHE A 34 -3.02 13.92 -7.66
CA PHE A 34 -4.04 14.62 -8.46
C PHE A 34 -4.93 15.54 -7.62
N GLN A 35 -5.28 15.14 -6.39
CA GLN A 35 -6.05 15.98 -5.46
C GLN A 35 -5.30 17.24 -5.01
N LEU A 36 -3.96 17.22 -5.03
CA LEU A 36 -3.13 18.40 -4.78
C LEU A 36 -3.13 19.38 -5.96
N VAL A 37 -3.20 18.87 -7.19
CA VAL A 37 -3.21 19.69 -8.41
C VAL A 37 -4.60 20.29 -8.67
N ASN A 38 -5.66 19.49 -8.49
CA ASN A 38 -7.04 19.93 -8.66
C ASN A 38 -7.89 19.61 -7.42
N PRO A 39 -8.25 20.62 -6.60
CA PRO A 39 -9.09 20.45 -5.42
C PRO A 39 -10.47 19.82 -5.69
N ASP A 40 -11.04 19.97 -6.89
CA ASP A 40 -12.35 19.42 -7.24
C ASP A 40 -12.38 17.88 -7.25
N LEU A 41 -11.21 17.24 -7.26
CA LEU A 41 -11.07 15.78 -7.17
C LEU A 41 -11.17 15.24 -5.72
N ASN A 42 -11.49 16.10 -4.76
CA ASN A 42 -11.78 15.69 -3.38
C ASN A 42 -13.25 15.29 -3.22
N PHE A 43 -13.52 13.98 -3.21
CA PHE A 43 -14.89 13.47 -3.06
C PHE A 43 -15.21 13.17 -1.59
N ALA A 44 -16.02 14.03 -0.98
CA ALA A 44 -16.48 13.86 0.39
C ALA A 44 -17.48 12.69 0.54
N PRO A 45 -17.52 12.01 1.70
CA PRO A 45 -16.67 12.24 2.87
C PRO A 45 -15.39 11.38 2.90
N TYR A 46 -15.28 10.37 2.03
CA TYR A 46 -14.28 9.30 2.19
C TYR A 46 -13.01 9.53 1.36
N LEU A 47 -13.12 10.07 0.16
CA LEU A 47 -12.00 10.24 -0.77
C LEU A 47 -11.48 11.68 -0.74
N THR A 48 -11.23 12.19 0.45
CA THR A 48 -10.63 13.52 0.65
C THR A 48 -9.13 13.39 0.90
N TYR A 49 -8.35 14.36 0.43
CA TYR A 49 -6.90 14.41 0.57
C TYR A 49 -6.44 14.18 2.02
N GLY A 50 -7.14 14.81 2.98
CA GLY A 50 -6.84 14.67 4.41
C GLY A 50 -6.98 13.24 4.95
N ARG A 51 -7.87 12.42 4.39
CA ARG A 51 -8.09 11.02 4.80
C ARG A 51 -7.25 10.04 4.01
N LEU A 52 -7.04 10.29 2.72
CA LEU A 52 -6.28 9.41 1.85
C LEU A 52 -4.76 9.51 2.08
N ARG A 53 -4.25 10.64 2.59
CA ARG A 53 -2.81 10.77 2.89
C ARG A 53 -2.34 9.84 4.01
N PRO A 54 -3.01 9.77 5.19
CA PRO A 54 -2.71 8.74 6.18
C PRO A 54 -2.85 7.31 5.64
N LEU A 55 -3.83 7.05 4.77
CA LEU A 55 -4.00 5.75 4.13
C LEU A 55 -2.79 5.39 3.26
N HIS A 56 -2.35 6.30 2.38
CA HIS A 56 -1.16 6.12 1.53
C HIS A 56 0.09 5.82 2.37
N THR A 57 0.35 6.62 3.41
CA THR A 57 1.52 6.44 4.27
C THR A 57 1.48 5.13 5.05
N ASN A 58 0.33 4.73 5.62
CA ASN A 58 0.21 3.44 6.32
C ASN A 58 0.36 2.25 5.36
N ALA A 59 -0.27 2.32 4.17
CA ALA A 59 -0.12 1.29 3.15
C ALA A 59 1.33 1.13 2.69
N GLY A 60 2.07 2.24 2.53
CA GLY A 60 3.48 2.22 2.13
C GLY A 60 4.43 1.74 3.24
N ILE A 61 4.22 2.16 4.49
CA ILE A 61 5.14 1.85 5.59
C ILE A 61 4.86 0.48 6.22
N PHE A 62 3.59 0.15 6.48
CA PHE A 62 3.22 -1.06 7.23
C PHE A 62 2.64 -2.16 6.35
N GLY A 63 2.11 -1.81 5.17
CA GLY A 63 1.60 -2.79 4.23
C GLY A 63 2.71 -3.32 3.31
N TRP A 64 3.46 -2.39 2.70
CA TRP A 64 4.49 -2.72 1.71
C TRP A 64 5.86 -3.03 2.34
N GLY A 65 6.34 -2.16 3.24
CA GLY A 65 7.58 -2.34 4.02
C GLY A 65 7.44 -3.34 5.15
#